data_AF-A0A970HVD5-F1
#
_entry.id   AF-A0A970HVD5-F1
#
_cell.length_a   1.000
_cell.length_b   1.000
_cell.length_c   1.000
_cell.angle_alpha   90.00
_cell.angle_beta   90.00
_cell.angle_gamma   90.00
#
_symmetry.space_group_name_H-M   'P 1'
#
loop_
_entity.id
_entity.type
_entity.pdbx_description
1 polymer ?
#
loop_
_entity_poly.entity_id
_entity_poly.type
_entity_poly.pdbx_seq_one_letter_code
_entity_poly.pdbx_strand_id
1 'polypeptide(L)'
;MKKREAIKSVVVLTVICAVVALMLSGVNELTAPIIEENQSKGEFDSFYEVMPDAEGFEEVSLTGLPETVKAVYKDTGNKGYVVLLSTRSQYTGTSNMGITVGIGTDGKIVGITLTSYTESKDFGREEYPKTYIGKDSALVGVDLVGGVTYSSAAFRDAVSDAFTALISSGLISEDQKSDAQLIDELKTVALPGCANNLGNAMLTQIEVSGSYIKEAYEANNGCGYVYVLDVDGTPLVCGVGAFGDAVCYALDGTDVTSDAAYANAISEAVAVNAKKSEEAAVANIELIAPYVYAGDDATITAVSPKGIFNTVTGAFEITSDSTKSYGFVSVVFGYRNQPMKMIYILDEDGAIVAFRSAGELIILDSEYYSGYTLDESAYKANFEGLTAETFDESVTLISGATITANAVATATRDVFAAFDALVTGEVE
;
A
#
# COMPACT_ATOMS: atom_id res chain seq x y z
N MET A 1 26.55 -35.52 82.58
CA MET A 1 25.51 -35.96 81.63
C MET A 1 25.19 -34.98 80.49
N LYS A 2 25.43 -33.65 80.60
CA LYS A 2 25.04 -32.66 79.55
C LYS A 2 25.74 -32.73 78.18
N LYS A 3 27.01 -33.16 78.09
CA LYS A 3 27.77 -33.14 76.80
C LYS A 3 27.35 -34.21 75.78
N ARG A 4 26.93 -35.40 76.23
CA ARG A 4 26.53 -36.50 75.32
C ARG A 4 25.19 -36.22 74.64
N GLU A 5 24.23 -35.65 75.34
CA GLU A 5 22.94 -35.24 74.78
C GLU A 5 23.11 -34.11 73.75
N ALA A 6 23.97 -33.11 74.04
CA ALA A 6 24.27 -32.04 73.09
C ALA A 6 24.93 -32.55 71.80
N ILE A 7 25.91 -33.46 71.90
CA ILE A 7 26.57 -34.06 70.73
C ILE A 7 25.58 -34.92 69.93
N LYS A 8 24.68 -35.65 70.60
CA LYS A 8 23.66 -36.46 69.93
C LYS A 8 22.67 -35.59 69.16
N SER A 9 22.22 -34.48 69.74
CA SER A 9 21.35 -33.52 69.04
C SER A 9 22.04 -32.86 67.84
N VAL A 10 23.33 -32.49 67.96
CA VAL A 10 24.09 -31.94 66.84
C VAL A 10 24.22 -32.96 65.71
N VAL A 11 24.57 -34.21 66.02
CA VAL A 11 24.69 -35.26 65.00
C VAL A 11 23.35 -35.55 64.31
N VAL A 12 22.26 -35.64 65.08
CA VAL A 12 20.92 -35.85 64.52
C VAL A 12 20.52 -34.68 63.62
N LEU A 13 20.78 -33.43 64.02
CA LEU A 13 20.49 -32.27 63.20
C LEU A 13 21.30 -32.26 61.90
N THR A 14 22.60 -32.56 61.96
CA THR A 14 23.46 -32.61 60.76
C THR A 14 23.00 -33.69 59.79
N VAL A 15 22.58 -34.86 60.29
CA VAL A 15 22.05 -35.95 59.45
C VAL A 15 20.74 -35.53 58.79
N ILE A 16 19.83 -34.90 59.53
CA ILE A 16 18.57 -34.41 58.96
C ILE A 16 18.84 -33.35 57.89
N CYS A 17 19.73 -32.38 58.16
CA CYS A 17 20.11 -31.38 57.17
C CYS A 17 20.75 -31.99 55.92
N ALA A 18 21.60 -33.01 56.06
CA ALA A 18 22.20 -33.71 54.93
C ALA A 18 21.17 -34.46 54.08
N VAL A 19 20.20 -35.12 54.71
CA VAL A 19 19.11 -35.82 54.01
C VAL A 19 18.20 -34.84 53.28
N VAL A 20 17.84 -33.72 53.92
CA VAL A 20 17.01 -32.67 53.29
C VAL A 20 17.75 -32.02 52.11
N ALA A 21 19.06 -31.75 52.25
CA ALA A 21 19.87 -31.22 51.15
C ALA A 21 19.95 -32.18 49.96
N LEU A 22 20.13 -33.48 50.20
CA LEU A 22 20.13 -34.50 49.15
C LEU A 22 18.75 -34.62 48.47
N MET A 23 17.66 -34.58 49.24
CA MET A 23 16.31 -34.58 48.67
C MET A 23 16.04 -33.33 47.83
N LEU A 24 16.42 -32.14 48.30
CA LEU A 24 16.28 -30.90 47.51
C LEU A 24 17.13 -30.95 46.25
N SER A 25 18.36 -31.50 46.30
CA SER A 25 19.21 -31.65 45.12
C SER A 25 18.59 -32.57 44.07
N GLY A 26 18.04 -33.72 44.51
CA GLY A 26 17.37 -34.65 43.60
C GLY A 26 16.07 -34.11 43.03
N VAL A 27 15.28 -33.38 43.83
CA VAL A 27 14.10 -32.67 43.31
C VAL A 27 14.53 -31.61 42.30
N ASN A 28 15.57 -30.82 42.60
CA ASN A 28 16.07 -29.77 41.71
C ASN A 28 16.58 -30.32 40.37
N GLU A 29 17.32 -31.43 40.36
CA GLU A 29 17.76 -32.09 39.11
C GLU A 29 16.60 -32.67 38.30
N LEU A 30 15.53 -33.15 38.94
CA LEU A 30 14.33 -33.64 38.25
C LEU A 30 13.41 -32.52 37.77
N THR A 31 13.34 -31.40 38.50
CA THR A 31 12.48 -30.26 38.15
C THR A 31 13.13 -29.31 37.16
N ALA A 32 14.47 -29.18 37.14
CA ALA A 32 15.19 -28.32 36.20
C ALA A 32 14.80 -28.57 34.72
N PRO A 33 14.82 -29.80 34.19
CA PRO A 33 14.43 -30.05 32.80
C PRO A 33 12.94 -29.78 32.55
N ILE A 34 12.07 -29.99 33.54
CA ILE A 34 10.62 -29.71 33.43
C ILE A 34 10.35 -28.20 33.46
N ILE A 35 11.14 -27.44 34.22
CA ILE A 35 11.05 -25.97 34.27
C ILE A 35 11.58 -25.38 32.96
N GLU A 36 12.67 -25.92 32.42
CA GLU A 36 13.22 -25.53 31.13
C GLU A 36 12.25 -25.85 29.98
N GLU A 37 11.64 -27.04 29.97
CA GLU A 37 10.61 -27.43 28.98
C GLU A 37 9.32 -26.60 29.10
N ASN A 38 8.91 -26.20 30.31
CA ASN A 38 7.74 -25.35 30.50
C ASN A 38 8.03 -23.86 30.22
N GLN A 39 9.26 -23.39 30.49
CA GLN A 39 9.70 -22.05 30.11
C GLN A 39 9.82 -21.93 28.59
N SER A 40 10.37 -22.94 27.90
CA SER A 40 10.42 -22.97 26.44
C SER A 40 9.03 -23.04 25.82
N LYS A 41 8.08 -23.79 26.41
CA LYS A 41 6.69 -23.80 25.93
C LYS A 41 6.03 -22.41 26.04
N GLY A 42 6.16 -21.73 27.18
CA GLY A 42 5.64 -20.37 27.34
C GLY A 42 6.30 -19.33 26.42
N GLU A 43 7.57 -19.51 26.07
CA GLU A 43 8.31 -18.64 25.14
C GLU A 43 7.90 -18.86 23.67
N PHE A 44 7.45 -20.08 23.33
CA PHE A 44 7.00 -20.46 21.99
C PHE A 44 5.47 -20.60 21.85
N ASP A 45 4.68 -20.16 22.83
CA ASP A 45 3.21 -20.28 22.80
C ASP A 45 2.64 -19.65 21.51
N SER A 46 3.10 -18.46 21.13
CA SER A 46 2.67 -17.81 19.89
C SER A 46 3.16 -18.52 18.63
N PHE A 47 4.20 -19.36 18.72
CA PHE A 47 4.78 -20.07 17.58
C PHE A 47 3.92 -21.30 17.28
N TYR A 48 3.53 -22.04 18.32
CA TYR A 48 2.58 -23.14 18.19
C TYR A 48 1.16 -22.65 17.84
N GLU A 49 0.80 -21.40 18.14
CA GLU A 49 -0.44 -20.80 17.66
C GLU A 49 -0.43 -20.60 16.14
N VAL A 50 0.68 -20.10 15.57
CA VAL A 50 0.78 -19.86 14.13
C VAL A 50 1.20 -21.09 13.32
N MET A 51 1.82 -22.08 13.97
CA MET A 51 2.27 -23.32 13.36
C MET A 51 1.95 -24.51 14.29
N PRO A 52 0.66 -24.91 14.40
CA PRO A 52 0.22 -25.92 15.36
C PRO A 52 0.79 -27.33 15.10
N ASP A 53 1.21 -27.60 13.87
CA ASP A 53 1.79 -28.88 13.44
C ASP A 53 3.34 -28.91 13.51
N ALA A 54 3.97 -27.90 14.14
CA ALA A 54 5.43 -27.85 14.30
C ALA A 54 5.95 -28.92 15.27
N GLU A 55 7.13 -29.48 14.97
CA GLU A 55 7.79 -30.46 15.83
C GLU A 55 8.70 -29.79 16.87
N GLY A 56 9.15 -28.56 16.61
CA GLY A 56 10.00 -27.75 17.48
C GLY A 56 10.62 -26.58 16.72
N PHE A 57 11.27 -25.64 17.41
CA PHE A 57 11.80 -24.42 16.78
C PHE A 57 13.29 -24.23 17.08
N GLU A 58 14.07 -23.90 16.05
CA GLU A 58 15.48 -23.52 16.15
C GLU A 58 15.69 -22.13 15.57
N GLU A 59 16.37 -21.24 16.30
CA GLU A 59 16.64 -19.88 15.82
C GLU A 59 17.60 -19.91 14.62
N VAL A 60 17.26 -19.14 13.58
CA VAL A 60 18.08 -18.93 12.40
C VAL A 60 18.74 -17.55 12.50
N SER A 61 20.05 -17.53 12.70
CA SER A 61 20.82 -16.29 12.74
C SER A 61 20.98 -15.70 11.34
N LEU A 62 20.23 -14.63 11.06
CA LEU A 62 20.26 -13.90 9.79
C LEU A 62 20.87 -12.51 9.96
N THR A 63 21.45 -11.97 8.90
CA THR A 63 22.06 -10.63 8.87
C THR A 63 21.41 -9.77 7.79
N GLY A 64 21.34 -8.45 8.01
CA GLY A 64 20.74 -7.53 7.03
C GLY A 64 19.21 -7.57 7.01
N LEU A 65 18.60 -7.95 8.13
CA LEU A 65 17.15 -8.01 8.28
C LEU A 65 16.52 -6.60 8.31
N PRO A 66 15.29 -6.44 7.79
CA PRO A 66 14.49 -5.22 8.01
C PRO A 66 14.33 -4.92 9.51
N GLU A 67 14.24 -3.64 9.89
CA GLU A 67 14.18 -3.23 11.31
C GLU A 67 13.00 -3.83 12.09
N THR A 68 11.92 -4.15 11.38
CA THR A 68 10.71 -4.76 11.91
C THR A 68 10.93 -6.22 12.32
N VAL A 69 11.88 -6.93 11.71
CA VAL A 69 12.16 -8.35 11.98
C VAL A 69 13.07 -8.49 13.19
N LYS A 70 12.62 -9.20 14.21
CA LYS A 70 13.34 -9.40 15.48
C LYS A 70 14.09 -10.72 15.54
N ALA A 71 13.46 -11.79 15.08
CA ALA A 71 14.07 -13.11 15.03
C ALA A 71 13.34 -13.98 14.01
N VAL A 72 14.05 -14.97 13.50
CA VAL A 72 13.52 -16.00 12.61
C VAL A 72 13.82 -17.36 13.22
N TYR A 73 12.84 -18.24 13.24
CA TYR A 73 12.96 -19.60 13.73
C TYR A 73 12.54 -20.57 12.64
N LYS A 74 13.26 -21.68 12.52
CA LYS A 74 12.93 -22.77 11.62
C LYS A 74 12.24 -23.88 12.42
N ASP A 75 11.18 -24.44 11.86
CA ASP A 75 10.60 -25.66 12.41
C ASP A 75 11.51 -26.87 12.17
N THR A 76 11.77 -27.66 13.22
CA THR A 76 12.62 -28.86 13.16
C THR A 76 11.98 -29.99 12.36
N GLY A 77 10.64 -30.00 12.23
CA GLY A 77 9.87 -30.87 11.34
C GLY A 77 9.88 -30.44 9.87
N ASN A 78 10.61 -29.36 9.54
CA ASN A 78 10.74 -28.78 8.21
C ASN A 78 9.38 -28.40 7.58
N LYS A 79 8.45 -27.89 8.39
CA LYS A 79 7.15 -27.35 7.96
C LYS A 79 7.23 -25.89 7.52
N GLY A 80 8.27 -25.17 7.92
CA GLY A 80 8.46 -23.78 7.53
C GLY A 80 9.27 -22.99 8.55
N TYR A 81 8.93 -21.72 8.67
CA TYR A 81 9.60 -20.74 9.51
C TYR A 81 8.58 -19.92 10.31
N VAL A 82 8.96 -19.50 11.51
CA VAL A 82 8.24 -18.52 12.32
C VAL A 82 9.09 -17.25 12.40
N VAL A 83 8.47 -16.11 12.10
CA VAL A 83 9.13 -14.80 12.14
C VAL A 83 8.49 -13.96 13.24
N LEU A 84 9.34 -13.44 14.13
CA LEU A 84 8.95 -12.46 15.13
C LEU A 84 9.15 -11.07 14.58
N LEU A 85 8.08 -10.29 14.59
CA LEU A 85 8.05 -8.93 14.08
C LEU A 85 7.70 -7.97 15.21
N SER A 86 8.29 -6.79 15.18
CA SER A 86 7.86 -5.66 16.00
C SER A 86 7.95 -4.37 15.20
N THR A 87 6.79 -3.74 15.02
CA THR A 87 6.62 -2.48 14.31
C THR A 87 5.98 -1.43 15.23
N ARG A 88 5.83 -0.20 14.75
CA ARG A 88 5.13 0.89 15.45
C ARG A 88 4.09 1.50 14.53
N SER A 89 2.89 1.72 15.07
CA SER A 89 1.88 2.53 14.40
C SER A 89 2.27 4.00 14.46
N GLN A 90 2.10 4.72 13.34
CA GLN A 90 2.35 6.16 13.26
C GLN A 90 1.29 7.00 13.97
N TYR A 91 0.20 6.39 14.49
CA TYR A 91 -0.88 7.13 15.15
C TYR A 91 -0.49 7.65 16.54
N THR A 92 0.08 6.80 17.40
CA THR A 92 0.57 7.21 18.73
C THR A 92 2.09 7.24 18.85
N GLY A 93 2.81 6.56 17.95
CA GLY A 93 4.28 6.50 17.91
C GLY A 93 4.97 5.93 19.16
N THR A 94 4.21 5.53 20.18
CA THR A 94 4.72 5.26 21.55
C THR A 94 4.65 3.79 21.94
N SER A 95 3.86 2.99 21.22
CA SER A 95 3.62 1.59 21.56
C SER A 95 4.12 0.67 20.45
N ASN A 96 4.86 -0.38 20.83
CA ASN A 96 5.26 -1.43 19.90
C ASN A 96 4.06 -2.35 19.61
N MET A 97 3.92 -2.73 18.35
CA MET A 97 3.03 -3.77 17.86
C MET A 97 3.87 -5.02 17.61
N GLY A 98 3.61 -6.09 18.35
CA GLY A 98 4.27 -7.39 18.19
C GLY A 98 3.42 -8.33 17.36
N ILE A 99 4.03 -8.96 16.36
CA ILE A 99 3.37 -9.89 15.45
C ILE A 99 4.23 -11.15 15.37
N THR A 100 3.60 -12.32 15.46
CA THR A 100 4.23 -13.61 15.15
C THR A 100 3.57 -14.12 13.87
N VAL A 101 4.37 -14.48 12.87
CA VAL A 101 3.88 -15.03 11.60
C VAL A 101 4.55 -16.36 11.30
N GLY A 102 3.74 -17.37 10.98
CA GLY A 102 4.21 -18.68 10.49
C GLY A 102 4.11 -18.73 8.97
N ILE A 103 5.21 -19.05 8.31
CA ILE A 103 5.31 -19.16 6.85
C ILE A 103 5.74 -20.59 6.51
N GLY A 104 4.94 -21.27 5.69
CA GLY A 104 5.20 -22.63 5.21
C GLY A 104 6.39 -22.71 4.26
N THR A 105 6.88 -23.92 4.01
CA THR A 105 7.94 -24.15 3.00
C THR A 105 7.51 -23.79 1.57
N ASP A 106 6.21 -23.70 1.33
CA ASP A 106 5.60 -23.25 0.08
C ASP A 106 5.50 -21.72 -0.04
N GLY A 107 6.08 -20.97 0.91
CA GLY A 107 6.07 -19.51 0.87
C GLY A 107 4.72 -18.88 1.22
N LYS A 108 3.80 -19.62 1.84
CA LYS A 108 2.47 -19.13 2.24
C LYS A 108 2.35 -18.98 3.74
N ILE A 109 1.59 -17.98 4.18
CA ILE A 109 1.30 -17.79 5.61
C ILE A 109 0.38 -18.91 6.09
N VAL A 110 0.83 -19.69 7.06
CA VAL A 110 0.05 -20.77 7.70
C VAL A 110 -0.70 -20.28 8.94
N GLY A 111 -0.22 -19.21 9.56
CA GLY A 111 -0.83 -18.60 10.73
C GLY A 111 -0.18 -17.27 11.06
N ILE A 112 -0.94 -16.41 11.73
CA ILE A 112 -0.45 -15.11 12.18
C ILE A 112 -1.22 -14.69 13.43
N THR A 113 -0.49 -14.18 14.42
CA THR A 113 -1.08 -13.72 15.67
C THR A 113 -0.44 -12.43 16.14
N LEU A 114 -1.23 -11.62 16.84
CA LEU A 114 -0.83 -10.33 17.38
C LEU A 114 -0.45 -10.49 18.85
N THR A 115 0.84 -10.45 19.16
CA THR A 115 1.37 -10.71 20.50
C THR A 115 1.36 -9.49 21.41
N SER A 116 1.39 -8.28 20.84
CA SER A 116 1.20 -7.05 21.61
C SER A 116 0.61 -5.93 20.75
N TYR A 117 -0.39 -5.23 21.27
CA TYR A 117 -0.98 -4.05 20.65
C TYR A 117 -1.78 -3.25 21.68
N THR A 118 -1.40 -1.99 21.89
CA THR A 118 -1.93 -1.15 22.97
C THR A 118 -2.60 0.13 22.48
N GLU A 119 -2.98 0.21 21.20
CA GLU A 119 -3.67 1.40 20.70
C GLU A 119 -5.15 1.43 21.10
N SER A 120 -5.67 2.66 21.23
CA SER A 120 -7.03 2.94 21.68
C SER A 120 -8.11 2.52 20.69
N LYS A 121 -7.78 2.45 19.40
CA LYS A 121 -8.70 1.98 18.36
C LYS A 121 -8.33 0.56 17.93
N ASP A 122 -9.35 -0.29 17.89
CA ASP A 122 -9.23 -1.66 17.43
C ASP A 122 -9.31 -1.73 15.90
N PHE A 123 -8.36 -2.44 15.28
CA PHE A 123 -8.36 -2.73 13.84
C PHE A 123 -8.81 -4.16 13.53
N GLY A 124 -9.42 -4.84 14.51
CA GLY A 124 -9.84 -6.22 14.40
C GLY A 124 -8.70 -7.17 14.75
N ARG A 125 -8.16 -7.06 15.97
CA ARG A 125 -6.99 -7.83 16.45
C ARG A 125 -7.07 -9.35 16.23
N GLU A 126 -8.28 -9.92 16.19
CA GLU A 126 -8.48 -11.35 15.96
C GLU A 126 -8.81 -11.70 14.51
N GLU A 127 -9.58 -10.86 13.81
CA GLU A 127 -10.10 -11.17 12.48
C GLU A 127 -9.20 -10.66 11.35
N TYR A 128 -8.59 -9.48 11.52
CA TYR A 128 -7.74 -8.89 10.51
C TYR A 128 -6.47 -9.71 10.23
N PRO A 129 -5.71 -10.19 11.24
CA PRO A 129 -4.58 -11.08 10.97
C PRO A 129 -4.99 -12.33 10.17
N LYS A 130 -6.17 -12.91 10.43
CA LYS A 130 -6.64 -14.11 9.72
C LYS A 130 -6.81 -13.90 8.21
N THR A 131 -6.98 -12.66 7.73
CA THR A 131 -7.05 -12.34 6.29
C THR A 131 -5.75 -12.63 5.53
N TYR A 132 -4.63 -12.74 6.25
CA TYR A 132 -3.31 -13.04 5.70
C TYR A 132 -3.06 -14.55 5.54
N ILE A 133 -3.87 -15.41 6.17
CA ILE A 133 -3.68 -16.87 6.09
C ILE A 133 -3.87 -17.33 4.64
N GLY A 134 -2.92 -18.11 4.14
CA GLY A 134 -2.86 -18.61 2.77
C GLY A 134 -2.30 -17.62 1.75
N LYS A 135 -1.95 -16.40 2.15
CA LYS A 135 -1.31 -15.39 1.29
C LYS A 135 0.19 -15.66 1.16
N ASP A 136 0.73 -15.29 0.00
CA ASP A 136 2.16 -15.31 -0.32
C ASP A 136 2.77 -13.92 -0.14
N SER A 137 4.03 -13.77 -0.56
CA SER A 137 4.79 -12.51 -0.47
C SER A 137 4.15 -11.31 -1.18
N ALA A 138 3.22 -11.52 -2.12
CA ALA A 138 2.54 -10.43 -2.82
C ALA A 138 1.41 -9.79 -1.99
N LEU A 139 0.88 -10.51 -0.99
CA LEU A 139 -0.20 -10.04 -0.11
C LEU A 139 -1.44 -9.52 -0.87
N VAL A 140 -1.70 -10.05 -2.07
CA VAL A 140 -2.82 -9.61 -2.93
C VAL A 140 -4.17 -9.88 -2.24
N GLY A 141 -5.06 -8.89 -2.33
CA GLY A 141 -6.41 -8.95 -1.76
C GLY A 141 -6.46 -8.89 -0.23
N VAL A 142 -5.43 -8.31 0.40
CA VAL A 142 -5.46 -7.91 1.81
C VAL A 142 -5.66 -6.39 1.87
N ASP A 143 -6.85 -5.97 2.28
CA ASP A 143 -7.23 -4.56 2.40
C ASP A 143 -6.70 -3.95 3.70
N LEU A 144 -6.55 -2.62 3.76
CA LEU A 144 -6.36 -1.92 5.04
C LEU A 144 -7.70 -1.70 5.76
N VAL A 145 -7.65 -1.51 7.08
CA VAL A 145 -8.84 -1.28 7.90
C VAL A 145 -9.15 0.21 7.97
N GLY A 146 -10.29 0.61 7.40
CA GLY A 146 -10.78 1.98 7.41
C GLY A 146 -10.94 2.55 8.84
N GLY A 147 -10.47 3.78 9.06
CA GLY A 147 -10.52 4.45 10.37
C GLY A 147 -9.33 4.15 11.31
N VAL A 148 -8.46 3.21 10.94
CA VAL A 148 -7.22 2.77 11.62
C VAL A 148 -6.13 2.38 10.60
N THR A 149 -6.04 3.17 9.52
CA THR A 149 -5.17 2.88 8.37
C THR A 149 -3.68 2.89 8.74
N TYR A 150 -3.25 3.74 9.68
CA TYR A 150 -1.86 3.74 10.16
C TYR A 150 -1.44 2.42 10.79
N SER A 151 -2.31 1.83 11.62
CA SER A 151 -2.03 0.58 12.33
C SER A 151 -2.10 -0.62 11.38
N SER A 152 -3.11 -0.66 10.51
CA SER A 152 -3.27 -1.74 9.54
C SER A 152 -2.21 -1.72 8.43
N ALA A 153 -1.74 -0.54 8.00
CA ALA A 153 -0.59 -0.39 7.10
C ALA A 153 0.70 -0.90 7.75
N ALA A 154 1.01 -0.43 8.98
CA ALA A 154 2.21 -0.86 9.70
C ALA A 154 2.24 -2.38 9.92
N PHE A 155 1.08 -3.00 10.17
CA PHE A 155 0.95 -4.45 10.24
C PHE A 155 1.27 -5.12 8.90
N ARG A 156 0.67 -4.64 7.80
CA ARG A 156 0.89 -5.17 6.45
C ARG A 156 2.36 -5.08 6.05
N ASP A 157 2.99 -3.93 6.29
CA ASP A 157 4.39 -3.68 5.94
C ASP A 157 5.34 -4.59 6.74
N ALA A 158 5.05 -4.80 8.03
CA ALA A 158 5.82 -5.74 8.85
C ALA A 158 5.72 -7.19 8.34
N VAL A 159 4.56 -7.61 7.84
CA VAL A 159 4.39 -8.93 7.22
C VAL A 159 5.18 -9.02 5.90
N SER A 160 5.18 -7.94 5.09
CA SER A 160 5.99 -7.86 3.87
C SER A 160 7.50 -7.95 4.17
N ASP A 161 7.96 -7.32 5.25
CA ASP A 161 9.34 -7.42 5.73
C ASP A 161 9.72 -8.85 6.17
N ALA A 162 8.77 -9.62 6.72
CA ALA A 162 8.98 -11.03 7.07
C ALA A 162 9.32 -11.86 5.83
N PHE A 163 8.57 -11.67 4.74
CA PHE A 163 8.87 -12.31 3.46
C PHE A 163 10.21 -11.86 2.91
N THR A 164 10.48 -10.56 2.94
CA THR A 164 11.77 -10.01 2.49
C THR A 164 12.94 -10.65 3.22
N ALA A 165 12.85 -10.84 4.55
CA ALA A 165 13.86 -11.51 5.34
C ALA A 165 14.10 -12.97 4.91
N LEU A 166 13.04 -13.75 4.72
CA LEU A 166 13.16 -15.16 4.35
C LEU A 166 13.65 -15.34 2.91
N ILE A 167 13.19 -14.52 1.97
CA ILE A 167 13.56 -14.58 0.55
C ILE A 167 15.01 -14.12 0.36
N SER A 168 15.40 -12.97 0.91
CA SER A 168 16.78 -12.45 0.79
C SER A 168 17.82 -13.37 1.44
N SER A 169 17.40 -14.17 2.42
CA SER A 169 18.23 -15.18 3.08
C SER A 169 18.22 -16.54 2.39
N GLY A 170 17.45 -16.71 1.30
CA GLY A 170 17.32 -17.96 0.55
C GLY A 170 16.65 -19.10 1.32
N LEU A 171 15.89 -18.79 2.37
CA LEU A 171 15.22 -19.77 3.24
C LEU A 171 13.91 -20.29 2.63
N ILE A 172 13.22 -19.42 1.90
CA ILE A 172 12.10 -19.75 1.02
C ILE A 172 12.43 -19.23 -0.38
N SER A 173 11.88 -19.88 -1.40
CA SER A 173 11.89 -19.32 -2.74
C SER A 173 10.82 -18.25 -2.82
N GLU A 174 11.07 -17.16 -3.55
CA GLU A 174 9.98 -16.29 -4.00
C GLU A 174 9.03 -17.19 -4.81
N ASP A 175 7.80 -17.36 -4.33
CA ASP A 175 6.81 -18.14 -5.07
C ASP A 175 6.65 -17.45 -6.43
N GLN A 176 6.73 -18.20 -7.53
CA GLN A 176 6.58 -17.58 -8.84
C GLN A 176 5.16 -17.08 -8.93
N LYS A 177 5.01 -15.75 -8.85
CA LYS A 177 3.73 -15.08 -9.05
C LYS A 177 3.12 -15.65 -10.33
N SER A 178 1.90 -16.17 -10.20
CA SER A 178 1.17 -16.62 -11.38
C SER A 178 1.02 -15.47 -12.38
N ASP A 179 0.87 -15.77 -13.67
CA ASP A 179 0.64 -14.74 -14.68
C ASP A 179 -0.52 -13.81 -14.29
N ALA A 180 -1.57 -14.35 -13.66
CA ALA A 180 -2.69 -13.56 -13.15
C ALA A 180 -2.30 -12.57 -12.03
N GLN A 181 -1.39 -12.95 -11.13
CA GLN A 181 -0.89 -12.06 -10.07
C GLN A 181 0.03 -10.99 -10.64
N LEU A 182 0.94 -11.36 -11.56
CA LEU A 182 1.82 -10.41 -12.25
C LEU A 182 1.00 -9.42 -13.07
N ILE A 183 -0.01 -9.90 -13.79
CA ILE A 183 -0.93 -9.05 -14.54
C ILE A 183 -1.60 -8.04 -13.60
N ASP A 184 -2.12 -8.48 -12.45
CA ASP A 184 -2.84 -7.61 -11.53
C ASP A 184 -1.95 -6.50 -10.93
N GLU A 185 -0.71 -6.84 -10.56
CA GLU A 185 0.28 -5.86 -10.09
C GLU A 185 0.67 -4.87 -11.20
N LEU A 186 0.86 -5.35 -12.44
CA LEU A 186 1.25 -4.50 -13.55
C LEU A 186 0.14 -3.52 -13.99
N LYS A 187 -1.13 -3.72 -13.59
CA LYS A 187 -2.20 -2.76 -13.90
C LYS A 187 -1.92 -1.39 -13.28
N THR A 188 -1.46 -1.36 -12.02
CA THR A 188 -1.13 -0.10 -11.32
C THR A 188 0.23 0.45 -11.73
N VAL A 189 1.14 -0.39 -12.22
CA VAL A 189 2.40 0.08 -12.82
C VAL A 189 2.14 0.76 -14.17
N ALA A 190 1.30 0.15 -15.01
CA ALA A 190 0.99 0.67 -16.34
C ALA A 190 0.03 1.87 -16.32
N LEU A 191 -0.85 1.95 -15.31
CA LEU A 191 -1.73 3.10 -15.12
C LEU A 191 -1.78 3.49 -13.63
N PRO A 192 -0.75 4.19 -13.11
CA PRO A 192 -0.67 4.58 -11.70
C PRO A 192 -1.90 5.37 -11.21
N GLY A 193 -2.50 6.19 -12.07
CA GLY A 193 -3.70 6.96 -11.76
C GLY A 193 -4.92 6.12 -11.38
N CYS A 194 -4.95 4.82 -11.69
CA CYS A 194 -6.08 3.95 -11.34
C CYS A 194 -6.01 3.42 -9.90
N ALA A 195 -4.89 3.59 -9.19
CA ALA A 195 -4.72 3.11 -7.84
C ALA A 195 -5.44 4.01 -6.81
N ASN A 196 -6.10 3.42 -5.82
CA ASN A 196 -6.55 4.16 -4.64
C ASN A 196 -5.39 4.45 -3.67
N ASN A 197 -5.67 5.12 -2.55
CA ASN A 197 -4.66 5.43 -1.52
C ASN A 197 -4.03 4.19 -0.84
N LEU A 198 -4.50 2.97 -1.15
CA LEU A 198 -3.94 1.71 -0.68
C LEU A 198 -3.08 1.00 -1.73
N GLY A 199 -2.94 1.59 -2.93
CA GLY A 199 -2.25 0.98 -4.05
C GLY A 199 -3.06 -0.06 -4.81
N ASN A 200 -4.37 -0.21 -4.54
CA ASN A 200 -5.21 -1.17 -5.24
C ASN A 200 -5.81 -0.55 -6.51
N ALA A 201 -5.76 -1.28 -7.63
CA ALA A 201 -6.34 -0.85 -8.89
C ALA A 201 -7.87 -0.76 -8.82
N MET A 202 -8.41 0.43 -9.02
CA MET A 202 -9.86 0.67 -9.07
C MET A 202 -10.33 0.61 -10.51
N LEU A 203 -10.51 -0.61 -11.00
CA LEU A 203 -10.82 -0.91 -12.40
C LEU A 203 -12.15 -1.67 -12.53
N THR A 204 -12.89 -1.35 -13.59
CA THR A 204 -14.07 -2.13 -14.02
C THR A 204 -13.74 -2.84 -15.32
N GLN A 205 -13.94 -4.16 -15.36
CA GLN A 205 -13.74 -4.93 -16.59
C GLN A 205 -14.81 -4.56 -17.62
N ILE A 206 -14.39 -4.38 -18.86
CA ILE A 206 -15.24 -4.01 -19.99
C ILE A 206 -15.05 -4.99 -21.15
N GLU A 207 -16.10 -5.16 -21.96
CA GLU A 207 -16.02 -5.97 -23.16
C GLU A 207 -15.47 -5.17 -24.33
N VAL A 208 -14.37 -5.64 -24.90
CA VAL A 208 -13.72 -5.07 -26.08
C VAL A 208 -13.35 -6.21 -27.01
N SER A 209 -13.67 -6.06 -28.30
CA SER A 209 -13.21 -6.99 -29.33
C SER A 209 -11.89 -6.48 -29.93
N GLY A 210 -10.88 -7.34 -29.97
CA GLY A 210 -9.59 -7.06 -30.58
C GLY A 210 -8.92 -8.34 -31.08
N SER A 211 -7.92 -8.21 -31.94
CA SER A 211 -7.11 -9.33 -32.40
C SER A 211 -6.14 -9.78 -31.31
N TYR A 212 -5.63 -8.83 -30.52
CA TYR A 212 -4.63 -9.07 -29.47
C TYR A 212 -5.20 -8.87 -28.06
N ILE A 213 -6.32 -8.16 -27.91
CA ILE A 213 -6.91 -7.83 -26.61
C ILE A 213 -7.59 -9.07 -26.01
N LYS A 214 -7.12 -9.52 -24.85
CA LYS A 214 -7.75 -10.59 -24.05
C LYS A 214 -8.69 -10.02 -23.00
N GLU A 215 -8.24 -8.99 -22.31
CA GLU A 215 -9.00 -8.33 -21.26
C GLU A 215 -8.84 -6.82 -21.40
N ALA A 216 -9.89 -6.09 -21.04
CA ALA A 216 -9.89 -4.63 -21.03
C ALA A 216 -10.56 -4.14 -19.76
N TYR A 217 -9.99 -3.09 -19.19
CA TYR A 217 -10.38 -2.52 -17.92
C TYR A 217 -10.46 -1.00 -18.04
N GLU A 218 -11.51 -0.41 -17.49
CA GLU A 218 -11.70 1.03 -17.40
C GLU A 218 -11.39 1.49 -15.97
N ALA A 219 -10.58 2.53 -15.83
CA ALA A 219 -10.32 3.15 -14.54
C ALA A 219 -11.57 3.89 -14.04
N ASN A 220 -11.98 3.60 -12.80
CA ASN A 220 -13.23 4.14 -12.25
C ASN A 220 -13.22 5.67 -12.04
N ASN A 221 -12.05 6.30 -12.09
CA ASN A 221 -11.86 7.75 -12.07
C ASN A 221 -11.72 8.36 -13.48
N GLY A 222 -11.68 7.55 -14.54
CA GLY A 222 -11.56 8.01 -15.92
C GLY A 222 -10.15 8.45 -16.32
N CYS A 223 -9.11 8.06 -15.57
CA CYS A 223 -7.71 8.39 -15.93
C CYS A 223 -7.17 7.60 -17.15
N GLY A 224 -7.87 6.55 -17.57
CA GLY A 224 -7.48 5.75 -18.70
C GLY A 224 -8.02 4.33 -18.64
N TYR A 225 -7.37 3.46 -19.41
CA TYR A 225 -7.76 2.07 -19.59
C TYR A 225 -6.54 1.18 -19.45
N VAL A 226 -6.75 -0.04 -18.95
CA VAL A 226 -5.73 -1.08 -18.90
C VAL A 226 -6.17 -2.23 -19.79
N TYR A 227 -5.27 -2.69 -20.66
CA TYR A 227 -5.48 -3.80 -21.57
C TYR A 227 -4.50 -4.92 -21.26
N VAL A 228 -5.01 -6.14 -21.17
CA VAL A 228 -4.19 -7.34 -21.17
C VAL A 228 -4.16 -7.85 -22.61
N LEU A 229 -2.99 -7.78 -23.22
CA LEU A 229 -2.75 -8.20 -24.59
C LEU A 229 -2.09 -9.57 -24.62
N ASP A 230 -2.28 -10.30 -25.71
CA ASP A 230 -1.61 -11.57 -26.01
C ASP A 230 -1.05 -11.50 -27.42
N VAL A 231 0.27 -11.55 -27.54
CA VAL A 231 0.99 -11.58 -28.80
C VAL A 231 1.65 -12.94 -28.95
N ASP A 232 1.05 -13.81 -29.77
CA ASP A 232 1.52 -15.16 -30.05
C ASP A 232 1.80 -16.02 -28.79
N GLY A 233 0.96 -15.87 -27.75
CA GLY A 233 1.10 -16.56 -26.47
C GLY A 233 1.96 -15.81 -25.44
N THR A 234 2.39 -14.59 -25.75
CA THR A 234 3.13 -13.70 -24.84
C THR A 234 2.17 -12.66 -24.23
N PRO A 235 1.81 -12.79 -22.95
CA PRO A 235 0.94 -11.82 -22.28
C PRO A 235 1.68 -10.51 -21.96
N LEU A 236 0.99 -9.39 -22.18
CA LEU A 236 1.47 -8.03 -21.88
C LEU A 236 0.38 -7.24 -21.15
N VAL A 237 0.79 -6.31 -20.29
CA VAL A 237 -0.13 -5.35 -19.65
C VAL A 237 0.16 -3.96 -20.15
N CYS A 238 -0.84 -3.33 -20.76
CA CYS A 238 -0.74 -2.01 -21.37
C CYS A 238 -1.70 -1.03 -20.70
N GLY A 239 -1.16 0.07 -20.18
CA GLY A 239 -1.93 1.23 -19.74
C GLY A 239 -2.04 2.23 -20.88
N VAL A 240 -3.24 2.68 -21.19
CA VAL A 240 -3.50 3.78 -22.12
C VAL A 240 -4.08 4.93 -21.32
N GLY A 241 -3.33 6.02 -21.21
CA GLY A 241 -3.72 7.20 -20.45
C GLY A 241 -4.87 7.98 -21.10
N ALA A 242 -5.42 8.95 -20.37
CA ALA A 242 -6.54 9.79 -20.83
C ALA A 242 -6.26 10.49 -22.18
N PHE A 243 -4.99 10.82 -22.45
CA PHE A 243 -4.54 11.53 -23.64
C PHE A 243 -4.15 10.63 -24.82
N GLY A 244 -4.31 9.30 -24.67
CA GLY A 244 -4.12 8.33 -25.75
C GLY A 244 -2.71 7.79 -25.92
N ASP A 245 -1.74 8.23 -25.11
CA ASP A 245 -0.43 7.56 -25.05
C ASP A 245 -0.56 6.22 -24.32
N ALA A 246 0.29 5.26 -24.69
CA ALA A 246 0.33 3.93 -24.12
C ALA A 246 1.70 3.60 -23.54
N VAL A 247 1.72 2.85 -22.45
CA VAL A 247 2.90 2.20 -21.88
C VAL A 247 2.57 0.73 -21.63
N CYS A 248 3.49 -0.16 -21.98
CA CYS A 248 3.27 -1.60 -21.95
C CYS A 248 4.42 -2.34 -21.31
N TYR A 249 4.08 -3.32 -20.48
CA TYR A 249 5.04 -4.14 -19.74
C TYR A 249 4.84 -5.62 -20.03
N ALA A 250 5.96 -6.33 -20.17
CA ALA A 250 5.97 -7.79 -20.07
C ALA A 250 5.75 -8.22 -18.61
N LEU A 251 5.39 -9.49 -18.40
CA LEU A 251 5.09 -9.99 -17.05
C LEU A 251 6.26 -9.96 -16.07
N ASP A 252 7.49 -9.89 -16.58
CA ASP A 252 8.69 -9.70 -15.76
C ASP A 252 8.94 -8.23 -15.37
N GLY A 253 8.04 -7.31 -15.75
CA GLY A 253 8.13 -5.88 -15.49
C GLY A 253 8.96 -5.10 -16.51
N THR A 254 9.48 -5.73 -17.57
CA THR A 254 10.23 -5.04 -18.62
C THR A 254 9.31 -4.12 -19.42
N ASP A 255 9.69 -2.84 -19.56
CA ASP A 255 9.03 -1.91 -20.49
C ASP A 255 9.28 -2.35 -21.94
N VAL A 256 8.20 -2.69 -22.64
CA VAL A 256 8.20 -3.14 -24.03
C VAL A 256 7.47 -2.17 -24.97
N THR A 257 7.18 -0.96 -24.50
CA THR A 257 6.39 0.06 -25.22
C THR A 257 6.96 0.39 -26.59
N SER A 258 8.29 0.42 -26.70
CA SER A 258 9.01 0.74 -27.95
C SER A 258 9.44 -0.49 -28.75
N ASP A 259 9.08 -1.71 -28.32
CA ASP A 259 9.45 -2.93 -29.04
C ASP A 259 8.58 -3.12 -30.30
N ALA A 260 9.25 -3.19 -31.46
CA ALA A 260 8.60 -3.36 -32.75
C ALA A 260 7.82 -4.69 -32.86
N ALA A 261 8.14 -5.71 -32.05
CA ALA A 261 7.41 -6.96 -32.01
C ALA A 261 5.96 -6.79 -31.54
N TYR A 262 5.70 -5.82 -30.65
CA TYR A 262 4.39 -5.61 -30.05
C TYR A 262 3.64 -4.39 -30.61
N ALA A 263 4.28 -3.61 -31.49
CA ALA A 263 3.74 -2.35 -32.01
C ALA A 263 2.31 -2.45 -32.59
N ASN A 264 1.97 -3.56 -33.26
CA ASN A 264 0.62 -3.77 -33.80
C ASN A 264 -0.43 -3.96 -32.68
N ALA A 265 -0.09 -4.72 -31.64
CA ALA A 265 -0.97 -4.96 -30.50
C ALA A 265 -1.19 -3.68 -29.68
N ILE A 266 -0.13 -2.92 -29.45
CA ILE A 266 -0.18 -1.62 -28.75
C ILE A 266 -1.02 -0.62 -29.56
N SER A 267 -0.81 -0.55 -30.88
CA SER A 267 -1.58 0.33 -31.77
C SER A 267 -3.08 -0.02 -31.78
N GLU A 268 -3.42 -1.30 -31.70
CA GLU A 268 -4.82 -1.75 -31.58
C GLU A 268 -5.45 -1.24 -30.27
N ALA A 269 -4.76 -1.39 -29.13
CA ALA A 269 -5.23 -0.90 -27.84
C ALA A 269 -5.46 0.63 -27.83
N VAL A 270 -4.51 1.39 -28.38
CA VAL A 270 -4.63 2.86 -28.52
C VAL A 270 -5.80 3.23 -29.43
N ALA A 271 -5.97 2.56 -30.57
CA ALA A 271 -7.04 2.85 -31.52
C ALA A 271 -8.44 2.57 -30.95
N VAL A 272 -8.59 1.51 -30.16
CA VAL A 272 -9.84 1.24 -29.44
C VAL A 272 -10.14 2.34 -28.43
N ASN A 273 -9.12 2.86 -27.76
CA ASN A 273 -9.29 3.90 -26.74
C ASN A 273 -9.61 5.29 -27.32
N ALA A 274 -9.13 5.61 -28.53
CA ALA A 274 -9.20 6.95 -29.10
C ALA A 274 -10.60 7.59 -29.03
N LYS A 275 -11.66 6.83 -29.36
CA LYS A 275 -13.04 7.34 -29.28
C LYS A 275 -13.47 7.71 -27.85
N LYS A 276 -13.03 6.94 -26.86
CA LYS A 276 -13.38 7.17 -25.45
C LYS A 276 -12.63 8.39 -24.90
N SER A 277 -11.36 8.54 -25.25
CA SER A 277 -10.59 9.74 -24.94
C SER A 277 -11.21 11.01 -25.53
N GLU A 278 -11.74 10.95 -26.76
CA GLU A 278 -12.47 12.09 -27.37
C GLU A 278 -13.74 12.45 -26.57
N GLU A 279 -14.55 11.46 -26.18
CA GLU A 279 -15.77 11.68 -25.38
C GLU A 279 -15.43 12.26 -23.99
N ALA A 280 -14.37 11.77 -23.34
CA ALA A 280 -13.90 12.26 -22.05
C ALA A 280 -13.36 13.71 -22.15
N ALA A 281 -12.64 14.04 -23.22
CA ALA A 281 -12.14 15.39 -23.46
C ALA A 281 -13.28 16.41 -23.55
N VAL A 282 -14.37 16.09 -24.26
CA VAL A 282 -15.56 16.95 -24.36
C VAL A 282 -16.20 17.17 -22.97
N ALA A 283 -16.37 16.11 -22.18
CA ALA A 283 -16.92 16.22 -20.82
C ALA A 283 -16.05 17.08 -19.90
N ASN A 284 -14.73 17.01 -20.05
CA ASN A 284 -13.79 17.83 -19.26
C ASN A 284 -13.80 19.31 -19.69
N ILE A 285 -14.07 19.62 -20.96
CA ILE A 285 -14.30 21.01 -21.42
C ILE A 285 -15.54 21.60 -20.73
N GLU A 286 -16.65 20.85 -20.70
CA GLU A 286 -17.87 21.30 -20.02
C GLU A 286 -17.64 21.52 -18.52
N LEU A 287 -16.78 20.70 -17.92
CA LEU A 287 -16.42 20.78 -16.51
C LEU A 287 -15.59 22.02 -16.18
N ILE A 288 -14.59 22.34 -17.00
CA ILE A 288 -13.68 23.45 -16.75
C ILE A 288 -14.28 24.80 -17.13
N ALA A 289 -15.15 24.84 -18.15
CA ALA A 289 -15.68 26.06 -18.72
C ALA A 289 -16.22 27.05 -17.66
N PRO A 290 -17.07 26.66 -16.68
CA PRO A 290 -17.60 27.57 -15.65
C PRO A 290 -16.55 28.30 -14.82
N TYR A 291 -15.34 27.76 -14.72
CA TYR A 291 -14.27 28.27 -13.86
C TYR A 291 -13.25 29.15 -14.60
N VAL A 292 -13.32 29.16 -15.93
CA VAL A 292 -12.43 29.94 -16.80
C VAL A 292 -13.06 31.28 -17.20
N TYR A 293 -14.39 31.42 -17.09
CA TYR A 293 -15.10 32.63 -17.50
C TYR A 293 -14.86 33.83 -16.56
N ALA A 294 -14.01 34.76 -17.02
CA ALA A 294 -13.99 36.16 -16.56
C ALA A 294 -14.16 37.18 -17.72
N GLY A 295 -14.52 36.74 -18.93
CA GLY A 295 -14.78 37.62 -20.09
C GLY A 295 -15.39 36.88 -21.29
N ASP A 296 -16.05 37.62 -22.20
CA ASP A 296 -16.79 37.10 -23.36
C ASP A 296 -15.89 36.49 -24.47
N ASP A 297 -14.55 36.65 -24.39
CA ASP A 297 -13.60 36.29 -25.46
C ASP A 297 -12.62 35.14 -25.09
N ALA A 298 -12.82 34.43 -23.98
CA ALA A 298 -11.93 33.33 -23.58
C ALA A 298 -12.07 32.10 -24.50
N THR A 299 -10.94 31.60 -25.02
CA THR A 299 -10.88 30.37 -25.83
C THR A 299 -10.22 29.24 -25.05
N ILE A 300 -10.85 28.06 -25.07
CA ILE A 300 -10.37 26.84 -24.41
C ILE A 300 -10.09 25.81 -25.50
N THR A 301 -8.84 25.38 -25.62
CA THR A 301 -8.39 24.40 -26.60
C THR A 301 -7.83 23.18 -25.88
N ALA A 302 -8.33 21.98 -26.19
CA ALA A 302 -7.79 20.74 -25.64
C ALA A 302 -6.34 20.53 -26.10
N VAL A 303 -5.47 20.14 -25.17
CA VAL A 303 -4.07 19.78 -25.42
C VAL A 303 -3.77 18.40 -24.84
N SER A 304 -2.74 17.75 -25.38
CA SER A 304 -2.39 16.37 -25.02
C SER A 304 -0.94 16.32 -24.52
N PRO A 305 -0.70 16.52 -23.22
CA PRO A 305 0.62 16.27 -22.63
C PRO A 305 1.01 14.81 -22.87
N LYS A 306 2.31 14.59 -23.10
CA LYS A 306 2.84 13.27 -23.42
C LYS A 306 3.16 12.46 -22.18
N GLY A 307 2.96 11.14 -22.24
CA GLY A 307 3.41 10.21 -21.20
C GLY A 307 2.64 10.31 -19.87
N ILE A 308 1.41 10.80 -19.90
CA ILE A 308 0.60 10.97 -18.69
C ILE A 308 -0.29 9.74 -18.45
N PHE A 309 0.03 9.02 -17.37
CA PHE A 309 -0.69 7.83 -16.89
C PHE A 309 -1.21 7.99 -15.45
N ASN A 310 -1.23 9.23 -14.96
CA ASN A 310 -1.55 9.60 -13.57
C ASN A 310 -3.02 10.02 -13.43
N THR A 311 -3.39 10.74 -12.35
CA THR A 311 -4.79 11.11 -12.10
C THR A 311 -5.35 12.22 -13.00
N VAL A 312 -4.53 12.85 -13.86
CA VAL A 312 -4.97 13.90 -14.78
C VAL A 312 -5.77 13.29 -15.93
N THR A 313 -7.00 13.75 -16.11
CA THR A 313 -7.94 13.26 -17.12
C THR A 313 -8.19 14.26 -18.25
N GLY A 314 -7.80 15.53 -18.07
CA GLY A 314 -7.96 16.58 -19.08
C GLY A 314 -6.93 17.70 -18.93
N ALA A 315 -6.51 18.26 -20.05
CA ALA A 315 -5.56 19.36 -20.14
C ALA A 315 -6.00 20.32 -21.26
N PHE A 316 -5.90 21.61 -20.99
CA PHE A 316 -6.44 22.67 -21.84
C PHE A 316 -5.49 23.86 -21.88
N GLU A 317 -5.33 24.44 -23.06
CA GLU A 317 -4.78 25.77 -23.23
C GLU A 317 -5.93 26.79 -23.18
N ILE A 318 -5.79 27.80 -22.34
CA ILE A 318 -6.77 28.85 -22.12
C ILE A 318 -6.15 30.18 -22.56
N THR A 319 -6.80 30.87 -23.49
CA THR A 319 -6.40 32.22 -23.91
C THR A 319 -7.53 33.21 -23.65
N SER A 320 -7.26 34.23 -22.82
CA SER A 320 -8.18 35.34 -22.53
C SER A 320 -7.42 36.66 -22.54
N ASP A 321 -7.89 37.67 -23.27
CA ASP A 321 -7.27 39.01 -23.33
C ASP A 321 -5.76 39.01 -23.61
N SER A 322 -5.29 38.12 -24.50
CA SER A 322 -3.86 37.89 -24.82
C SER A 322 -3.01 37.32 -23.69
N THR A 323 -3.62 36.87 -22.60
CA THR A 323 -2.97 36.12 -21.51
C THR A 323 -3.21 34.63 -21.74
N LYS A 324 -2.13 33.85 -21.71
CA LYS A 324 -2.19 32.40 -21.81
C LYS A 324 -2.16 31.77 -20.42
N SER A 325 -2.91 30.69 -20.24
CA SER A 325 -2.92 29.87 -19.04
C SER A 325 -3.24 28.43 -19.42
N TYR A 326 -3.07 27.52 -18.48
CA TYR A 326 -3.24 26.09 -18.69
C TYR A 326 -4.21 25.52 -17.67
N GLY A 327 -5.29 24.91 -18.15
CA GLY A 327 -6.31 24.28 -17.33
C GLY A 327 -6.11 22.77 -17.27
N PHE A 328 -6.21 22.19 -16.07
CA PHE A 328 -6.12 20.74 -15.87
C PHE A 328 -7.30 20.24 -15.06
N VAL A 329 -7.79 19.06 -15.43
CA VAL A 329 -8.77 18.29 -14.67
C VAL A 329 -8.07 17.04 -14.14
N SER A 330 -8.03 16.88 -12.82
CA SER A 330 -7.55 15.67 -12.15
C SER A 330 -8.70 14.99 -11.43
N VAL A 331 -8.76 13.66 -11.55
CA VAL A 331 -9.76 12.83 -10.86
C VAL A 331 -9.04 11.76 -10.04
N VAL A 332 -9.06 11.93 -8.73
CA VAL A 332 -8.32 11.08 -7.77
C VAL A 332 -9.29 10.37 -6.83
N PHE A 333 -8.93 9.19 -6.33
CA PHE A 333 -9.78 8.48 -5.36
C PHE A 333 -9.62 9.07 -3.96
N GLY A 334 -10.72 9.59 -3.41
CA GLY A 334 -10.81 10.09 -2.05
C GLY A 334 -11.34 9.05 -1.06
N TYR A 335 -11.96 9.55 0.02
CA TYR A 335 -12.59 8.71 1.04
C TYR A 335 -13.59 7.72 0.41
N ARG A 336 -13.56 6.45 0.87
CA ARG A 336 -14.39 5.33 0.35
C ARG A 336 -14.21 5.06 -1.15
N ASN A 337 -13.03 5.36 -1.71
CA ASN A 337 -12.73 5.22 -3.14
C ASN A 337 -13.66 6.03 -4.04
N GLN A 338 -14.23 7.13 -3.53
CA GLN A 338 -15.06 8.01 -4.36
C GLN A 338 -14.18 8.92 -5.22
N PRO A 339 -14.41 8.98 -6.55
CA PRO A 339 -13.67 9.89 -7.42
C PRO A 339 -13.92 11.35 -7.03
N MET A 340 -12.85 12.08 -6.75
CA MET A 340 -12.83 13.50 -6.46
C MET A 340 -12.31 14.26 -7.68
N LYS A 341 -13.13 15.17 -8.22
CA LYS A 341 -12.79 15.96 -9.40
C LYS A 341 -12.24 17.32 -8.99
N MET A 342 -11.00 17.56 -9.36
CA MET A 342 -10.24 18.76 -9.06
C MET A 342 -9.86 19.47 -10.35
N ILE A 343 -9.89 20.80 -10.31
CA ILE A 343 -9.63 21.66 -11.45
C ILE A 343 -8.55 22.66 -11.05
N TYR A 344 -7.52 22.75 -11.86
CA TYR A 344 -6.39 23.63 -11.65
C TYR A 344 -6.22 24.52 -12.87
N ILE A 345 -5.97 25.81 -12.64
CA ILE A 345 -5.58 26.76 -13.68
C ILE A 345 -4.20 27.25 -13.31
N LEU A 346 -3.22 27.03 -14.17
CA LEU A 346 -1.84 27.46 -14.03
C LEU A 346 -1.55 28.59 -15.02
N ASP A 347 -0.66 29.52 -14.66
CA ASP A 347 -0.14 30.51 -15.61
C ASP A 347 0.96 29.91 -16.50
N GLU A 348 1.58 30.74 -17.35
CA GLU A 348 2.67 30.31 -18.24
C GLU A 348 3.94 29.86 -17.50
N ASP A 349 4.12 30.30 -16.24
CA ASP A 349 5.27 29.95 -15.40
C ASP A 349 4.98 28.71 -14.52
N GLY A 350 3.77 28.14 -14.61
CA GLY A 350 3.36 26.96 -13.86
C GLY A 350 2.90 27.25 -12.43
N ALA A 351 2.63 28.51 -12.08
CA ALA A 351 2.03 28.86 -10.80
C ALA A 351 0.51 28.69 -10.85
N ILE A 352 -0.08 28.13 -9.81
CA ILE A 352 -1.53 27.95 -9.71
C ILE A 352 -2.21 29.32 -9.57
N VAL A 353 -3.00 29.69 -10.56
CA VAL A 353 -3.86 30.89 -10.54
C VAL A 353 -5.20 30.60 -9.88
N ALA A 354 -5.71 29.38 -10.03
CA ALA A 354 -6.95 28.97 -9.40
C ALA A 354 -6.99 27.46 -9.14
N PHE A 355 -7.42 27.09 -7.94
CA PHE A 355 -7.79 25.71 -7.59
C PHE A 355 -9.29 25.62 -7.29
N ARG A 356 -9.98 24.66 -7.90
CA ARG A 356 -11.44 24.45 -7.79
C ARG A 356 -11.74 22.96 -7.67
N SER A 357 -12.95 22.65 -7.20
CA SER A 357 -13.48 21.28 -7.15
C SER A 357 -14.84 21.25 -7.81
N ALA A 358 -15.11 20.17 -8.56
CA ALA A 358 -16.46 19.89 -9.05
C ALA A 358 -17.19 19.05 -8.00
N GLY A 359 -17.97 19.74 -7.15
CA GLY A 359 -18.63 19.15 -5.98
C GLY A 359 -17.93 19.50 -4.66
N GLU A 360 -18.43 18.94 -3.57
CA GLU A 360 -17.88 19.12 -2.22
C GLU A 360 -16.49 18.46 -2.12
N LEU A 361 -15.52 19.19 -1.57
CA LEU A 361 -14.16 18.69 -1.42
C LEU A 361 -14.07 17.63 -0.31
N ILE A 362 -14.94 17.72 0.69
CA ILE A 362 -15.04 16.74 1.77
C ILE A 362 -16.45 16.18 1.80
N ILE A 363 -16.55 14.85 1.66
CA ILE A 363 -17.78 14.14 1.99
C ILE A 363 -17.78 13.90 3.49
N LEU A 364 -18.35 14.86 4.22
CA LEU A 364 -18.48 14.77 5.68
C LEU A 364 -19.61 13.81 6.02
N ASP A 365 -19.26 12.63 6.53
CA ASP A 365 -20.25 11.81 7.23
C ASP A 365 -20.61 12.52 8.55
N SER A 366 -21.86 12.96 8.67
CA SER A 366 -22.37 13.71 9.82
C SER A 366 -22.21 12.98 11.16
N GLU A 367 -22.01 11.66 11.14
CA GLU A 367 -21.74 10.88 12.36
C GLU A 367 -20.30 11.05 12.88
N TYR A 368 -19.35 11.47 12.04
CA TYR A 368 -17.91 11.58 12.40
C TYR A 368 -17.42 13.02 12.58
N TYR A 369 -18.13 14.02 12.02
CA TYR A 369 -17.70 15.42 12.03
C TYR A 369 -18.80 16.34 12.55
N SER A 370 -19.03 16.35 13.86
CA SER A 370 -20.06 17.18 14.49
C SER A 370 -19.60 18.60 14.88
N GLY A 371 -18.34 18.97 14.60
CA GLY A 371 -17.77 20.25 15.04
C GLY A 371 -16.71 20.89 14.14
N TYR A 372 -16.48 20.36 12.93
CA TYR A 372 -15.53 20.93 11.97
C TYR A 372 -16.24 21.25 10.66
N THR A 373 -16.12 22.51 10.23
CA THR A 373 -16.56 22.97 8.91
C THR A 373 -15.32 23.50 8.21
N LEU A 374 -14.93 22.88 7.10
CA LEU A 374 -13.86 23.40 6.26
C LEU A 374 -14.37 24.69 5.59
N ASP A 375 -13.64 25.79 5.75
CA ASP A 375 -13.80 26.94 4.87
C ASP A 375 -13.16 26.59 3.52
N GLU A 376 -13.96 26.06 2.61
CA GLU A 376 -13.47 25.63 1.30
C GLU A 376 -12.87 26.79 0.50
N SER A 377 -13.35 28.02 0.69
CA SER A 377 -12.84 29.18 -0.07
C SER A 377 -11.44 29.55 0.39
N ALA A 378 -11.24 29.65 1.71
CA ALA A 378 -9.92 29.90 2.28
C ALA A 378 -8.95 28.75 2.00
N TYR A 379 -9.42 27.49 2.08
CA TYR A 379 -8.61 26.34 1.74
C TYR A 379 -8.15 26.38 0.28
N LYS A 380 -9.06 26.65 -0.66
CA LYS A 380 -8.74 26.71 -2.09
C LYS A 380 -7.77 27.85 -2.43
N ALA A 381 -7.91 29.00 -1.77
CA ALA A 381 -7.03 30.15 -1.94
C ALA A 381 -5.58 29.89 -1.51
N ASN A 382 -5.34 28.94 -0.59
CA ASN A 382 -3.96 28.60 -0.16
C ASN A 382 -3.12 27.96 -1.26
N PHE A 383 -3.73 27.48 -2.34
CA PHE A 383 -3.02 26.94 -3.49
C PHE A 383 -2.56 28.02 -4.47
N GLU A 384 -3.15 29.22 -4.41
CA GLU A 384 -2.86 30.28 -5.37
C GLU A 384 -1.42 30.78 -5.20
N GLY A 385 -0.69 30.85 -6.31
CA GLY A 385 0.73 31.22 -6.39
C GLY A 385 1.71 30.07 -6.15
N LEU A 386 1.24 28.86 -5.83
CA LEU A 386 2.13 27.70 -5.68
C LEU A 386 2.57 27.17 -7.04
N THR A 387 3.86 26.85 -7.13
CA THR A 387 4.51 26.13 -8.23
C THR A 387 4.94 24.74 -7.77
N ALA A 388 5.41 23.89 -8.69
CA ALA A 388 5.97 22.58 -8.36
C ALA A 388 7.09 22.64 -7.30
N GLU A 389 7.93 23.68 -7.35
CA GLU A 389 9.06 23.87 -6.42
C GLU A 389 8.64 24.36 -5.02
N THR A 390 7.51 25.05 -4.93
CA THR A 390 7.04 25.70 -3.70
C THR A 390 5.90 24.94 -3.02
N PHE A 391 5.33 23.96 -3.72
CA PHE A 391 4.28 23.10 -3.21
C PHE A 391 4.81 22.21 -2.07
N ASP A 392 4.19 22.35 -0.90
CA ASP A 392 4.44 21.52 0.27
C ASP A 392 3.13 20.85 0.69
N GLU A 393 3.15 19.54 0.97
CA GLU A 393 1.93 18.78 1.28
C GLU A 393 1.18 19.29 2.52
N SER A 394 1.82 20.08 3.40
CA SER A 394 1.12 20.68 4.54
C SER A 394 -0.02 21.59 4.12
N VAL A 395 0.00 22.16 2.91
CA VAL A 395 -1.08 23.00 2.38
C VAL A 395 -2.34 22.20 2.06
N THR A 396 -2.23 20.88 1.89
CA THR A 396 -3.37 20.01 1.58
C THR A 396 -4.02 19.41 2.82
N LEU A 397 -3.47 19.67 4.01
CA LEU A 397 -3.95 19.07 5.25
C LEU A 397 -5.35 19.55 5.61
N ILE A 398 -6.25 18.58 5.74
CA ILE A 398 -7.61 18.77 6.24
C ILE A 398 -7.74 18.02 7.55
N SER A 399 -8.04 18.74 8.63
CA SER A 399 -8.14 18.16 9.98
C SER A 399 -9.17 17.03 10.00
N GLY A 400 -8.71 15.83 10.36
CA GLY A 400 -9.53 14.62 10.43
C GLY A 400 -9.85 13.97 9.10
N ALA A 401 -9.41 14.51 7.95
CA ALA A 401 -9.69 13.96 6.62
C ALA A 401 -8.39 13.61 5.86
N THR A 402 -7.53 12.79 6.48
CA THR A 402 -6.21 12.42 5.94
C THR A 402 -6.29 11.80 4.54
N ILE A 403 -7.26 10.92 4.27
CA ILE A 403 -7.41 10.29 2.94
C ILE A 403 -7.69 11.34 1.87
N THR A 404 -8.57 12.31 2.17
CA THR A 404 -8.91 13.43 1.29
C THR A 404 -7.70 14.35 1.08
N ALA A 405 -6.97 14.69 2.14
CA ALA A 405 -5.76 15.51 2.07
C ALA A 405 -4.68 14.90 1.16
N ASN A 406 -4.45 13.59 1.31
CA ASN A 406 -3.49 12.85 0.47
C ASN A 406 -3.94 12.80 -0.99
N ALA A 407 -5.25 12.64 -1.24
CA ALA A 407 -5.79 12.67 -2.59
C ALA A 407 -5.56 14.04 -3.26
N VAL A 408 -5.77 15.14 -2.54
CA VAL A 408 -5.47 16.50 -3.04
C VAL A 408 -3.97 16.67 -3.31
N ALA A 409 -3.10 16.14 -2.45
CA ALA A 409 -1.65 16.20 -2.67
C ALA A 409 -1.23 15.45 -3.95
N THR A 410 -1.73 14.23 -4.14
CA THR A 410 -1.49 13.45 -5.36
C THR A 410 -1.99 14.16 -6.61
N ALA A 411 -3.23 14.65 -6.61
CA ALA A 411 -3.79 15.39 -7.74
C ALA A 411 -2.97 16.64 -8.09
N THR A 412 -2.47 17.36 -7.07
CA THR A 412 -1.68 18.58 -7.28
C THR A 412 -0.31 18.26 -7.90
N ARG A 413 0.39 17.23 -7.41
CA ARG A 413 1.65 16.75 -8.02
C ARG A 413 1.46 16.29 -9.46
N ASP A 414 0.41 15.53 -9.70
CA ASP A 414 0.09 14.98 -11.01
C ASP A 414 -0.19 16.08 -12.05
N VAL A 415 -0.83 17.16 -11.62
CA VAL A 415 -1.05 18.35 -12.45
C VAL A 415 0.26 19.07 -12.77
N PHE A 416 1.15 19.24 -11.80
CA PHE A 416 2.46 19.84 -12.08
C PHE A 416 3.28 18.97 -13.06
N ALA A 417 3.26 17.64 -12.90
CA ALA A 417 3.89 16.72 -13.85
C ALA A 417 3.27 16.82 -15.25
N ALA A 418 1.94 16.93 -15.35
CA ALA A 418 1.26 17.11 -16.63
C ALA A 418 1.55 18.46 -17.30
N PHE A 419 1.72 19.52 -16.50
CA PHE A 419 2.15 20.82 -16.99
C PHE A 419 3.59 20.79 -17.51
N ASP A 420 4.51 20.19 -16.76
CA ASP A 420 5.90 20.05 -17.19
C ASP A 420 5.99 19.28 -18.52
N ALA A 421 5.33 18.12 -18.61
CA ALA A 421 5.25 17.31 -19.82
C ALA A 421 4.67 18.07 -21.04
N LEU A 422 3.79 19.05 -20.81
CA LEU A 422 3.21 19.88 -21.86
C LEU A 422 4.20 20.95 -22.36
N VAL A 423 4.99 21.54 -21.46
CA VAL A 423 5.86 22.69 -21.76
C VAL A 423 7.24 22.24 -22.25
N THR A 424 7.81 21.17 -21.67
CA THR A 424 9.13 20.65 -22.03
C THR A 424 9.08 19.65 -23.20
N GLY A 425 7.94 18.95 -23.34
CA GLY A 425 7.76 17.86 -24.30
C GLY A 425 8.40 16.53 -23.87
N GLU A 426 8.91 16.44 -22.63
CA GLU A 426 9.45 15.22 -22.00
C GLU A 426 8.84 15.03 -20.61
N VAL A 427 8.72 13.79 -20.14
CA VAL A 427 8.39 13.47 -18.74
C VAL A 427 9.69 13.02 -18.07
N GLU A 428 10.12 13.67 -16.98
CA GLU A 428 11.28 13.21 -16.18
C GLU A 428 11.02 11.87 -15.48
#